data_AF-A0A4V4NBG8-F1
#
_entry.id   AF-A0A4V4NBG8-F1
#
_cell.length_a   1.000
_cell.length_b   1.000
_cell.length_c   1.000
_cell.angle_alpha   90.00
_cell.angle_beta   90.00
_cell.angle_gamma   90.00
#
_symmetry.space_group_name_H-M   'P 1'
#
loop_
_entity.id
_entity.type
_entity.pdbx_description
1 polymer ?
#
loop_
_entity_poly.entity_id
_entity_poly.type
_entity_poly.pdbx_seq_one_letter_code
_entity_poly.pdbx_strand_id
1 'polypeptide(L)'
;MSLIGISASIETEDSQPTSYSALYNAHQPPRLSPEAQRLFWTLDGPLSEAVWIMNTKRDPSSLEPYSQGDTWHPFSRAPLTEPKVSSITVRTNELHEWDDMCFRTHREHRDPSCDDEDESLFALWGDLLCYDPEEDEEGATHLLGEAWCTPGS
;
A
#
# COMPACT_ATOMS: atom_id res chain seq x y z
N MET A 1 0.13 43.76 -45.12
CA MET A 1 1.39 43.08 -44.76
C MET A 1 1.22 42.57 -43.33
N SER A 2 1.04 41.26 -43.18
CA SER A 2 0.77 40.62 -41.89
C SER A 2 2.10 40.21 -41.26
N LEU A 3 2.36 40.67 -40.02
CA LEU A 3 3.52 40.24 -39.25
C LEU A 3 3.10 39.04 -38.39
N ILE A 4 3.57 37.86 -38.79
CA ILE A 4 3.46 36.62 -38.01
C ILE A 4 4.52 36.73 -36.90
N GLY A 5 4.08 37.02 -35.68
CA GLY A 5 4.90 36.88 -34.49
C GLY A 5 5.04 35.40 -34.15
N ILE A 6 6.21 34.84 -34.47
CA ILE A 6 6.61 33.50 -34.05
C ILE A 6 6.70 33.53 -32.52
N SER A 7 5.73 32.91 -31.84
CA SER A 7 5.82 32.69 -30.40
C SER A 7 6.81 31.54 -30.20
N ALA A 8 8.03 31.87 -29.78
CA ALA A 8 9.03 30.89 -29.41
C ALA A 8 8.51 30.12 -28.19
N SER A 9 8.31 28.82 -28.36
CA SER A 9 8.09 27.87 -27.27
C SER A 9 9.27 27.97 -26.31
N ILE A 10 9.00 28.39 -25.08
CA ILE A 10 9.97 28.34 -23.99
C ILE A 10 10.11 26.86 -23.63
N GLU A 11 11.05 26.17 -24.26
CA GLU A 11 11.55 24.88 -23.75
C GLU A 11 12.14 25.17 -22.37
N THR A 12 11.45 24.71 -21.34
CA THR A 12 11.88 24.90 -19.96
C THR A 12 13.07 23.99 -19.72
N GLU A 13 14.22 24.61 -19.45
CA GLU A 13 15.48 23.99 -19.06
C GLU A 13 15.30 22.82 -18.09
N ASP A 14 16.13 21.80 -18.30
CA ASP A 14 16.24 20.50 -17.62
C ASP A 14 16.62 20.62 -16.12
N SER A 15 15.79 21.32 -15.35
CA SER A 15 15.87 21.33 -13.89
C SER A 15 15.32 20.00 -13.37
N GLN A 16 16.19 19.20 -12.74
CA GLN A 16 15.82 17.93 -12.14
C GLN A 16 14.59 18.12 -11.23
N PRO A 17 13.53 17.30 -11.37
CA PRO A 17 12.29 17.52 -10.65
C PRO A 17 12.50 17.38 -9.12
N THR A 18 11.94 18.33 -8.37
CA THR A 18 11.98 18.36 -6.90
C THR A 18 11.10 17.23 -6.31
N SER A 19 11.37 16.78 -5.08
CA SER A 19 10.47 15.85 -4.39
C SER A 19 9.12 16.49 -4.04
N TYR A 20 8.09 15.66 -3.88
CA TYR A 20 6.77 16.10 -3.42
C TYR A 20 6.84 16.80 -2.05
N SER A 21 7.59 16.23 -1.10
CA SER A 21 7.71 16.76 0.26
C SER A 21 8.37 18.14 0.30
N ALA A 22 9.36 18.39 -0.56
CA ALA A 22 10.00 19.70 -0.66
C ALA A 22 9.04 20.77 -1.20
N LEU A 23 8.26 20.45 -2.24
CA LEU A 23 7.23 21.35 -2.77
C LEU A 23 6.12 21.62 -1.74
N TYR A 24 5.72 20.59 -1.00
CA TYR A 24 4.75 20.72 0.08
C TYR A 24 5.25 21.66 1.18
N ASN A 25 6.49 21.47 1.66
CA ASN A 25 7.11 22.33 2.67
C ASN A 25 7.30 23.78 2.20
N ALA A 26 7.51 23.98 0.88
CA ALA A 26 7.57 25.29 0.25
C ALA A 26 6.20 25.94 0.03
N HIS A 27 5.11 25.35 0.53
CA HIS A 27 3.72 25.81 0.36
C HIS A 27 3.26 25.88 -1.10
N GLN A 28 3.83 25.03 -1.96
CA GLN A 28 3.48 24.92 -3.38
C GLN A 28 3.16 23.47 -3.72
N PRO A 29 2.10 22.88 -3.14
CA PRO A 29 1.80 21.47 -3.35
C PRO A 29 1.51 21.21 -4.83
N PRO A 30 2.14 20.18 -5.43
CA PRO A 30 1.91 19.84 -6.83
C PRO A 30 0.46 19.37 -7.01
N ARG A 31 -0.14 19.73 -8.14
CA ARG A 31 -1.54 19.37 -8.47
C ARG A 31 -1.54 18.24 -9.48
N LEU A 32 -2.63 17.48 -9.57
CA LEU A 32 -2.81 16.51 -10.66
C LEU A 32 -2.80 17.22 -12.01
N SER A 33 -2.03 16.69 -12.95
CA SER A 33 -2.02 17.17 -14.33
C SER A 33 -3.43 17.02 -14.96
N PRO A 34 -3.76 17.80 -16.00
CA PRO A 34 -5.03 17.65 -16.73
C PRO A 34 -5.28 16.22 -17.21
N GLU A 35 -4.22 15.54 -17.65
CA GLU A 35 -4.24 14.15 -18.08
C GLU A 35 -4.52 13.21 -16.90
N ALA A 36 -3.87 13.41 -15.75
CA ALA A 36 -4.05 12.57 -14.57
C ALA A 36 -5.44 12.69 -13.95
N GLN A 37 -6.12 13.84 -14.12
CA GLN A 37 -7.52 14.01 -13.73
C GLN A 37 -8.50 13.11 -14.51
N ARG A 38 -8.04 12.45 -15.58
CA ARG A 38 -8.84 11.50 -16.35
C ARG A 38 -8.66 10.05 -15.89
N LEU A 39 -7.74 9.79 -14.97
CA LEU A 39 -7.54 8.45 -14.43
C LEU A 39 -8.78 8.01 -13.67
N PHE A 40 -9.30 6.84 -14.03
CA PHE A 40 -10.38 6.17 -13.34
C PHE A 40 -9.86 4.84 -12.83
N TRP A 41 -9.92 4.63 -11.52
CA TRP A 41 -9.42 3.40 -10.89
C TRP A 41 -10.49 2.82 -9.98
N THR A 42 -10.89 1.60 -10.29
CA THR A 42 -11.76 0.78 -9.43
C THR A 42 -10.92 0.10 -8.35
N LEU A 43 -11.42 0.04 -7.12
CA LEU A 43 -10.71 -0.64 -6.03
C LEU A 43 -10.91 -2.17 -6.06
N ASP A 44 -11.75 -2.66 -6.96
CA ASP A 44 -12.13 -4.06 -7.08
C ASP A 44 -11.51 -4.68 -8.33
N GLY A 45 -10.92 -5.87 -8.18
CA GLY A 45 -10.38 -6.66 -9.28
C GLY A 45 -8.85 -6.54 -9.49
N PRO A 46 -8.30 -7.30 -10.46
CA PRO A 46 -6.87 -7.27 -10.76
C PRO A 46 -6.45 -5.93 -11.36
N LEU A 47 -5.24 -5.45 -11.03
CA LEU A 47 -4.74 -4.13 -11.45
C LEU A 47 -4.80 -3.92 -12.98
N SER A 48 -4.58 -4.97 -13.76
CA SER A 48 -4.64 -4.94 -15.22
C SER A 48 -6.03 -4.60 -15.78
N GLU A 49 -7.08 -4.81 -15.00
CA GLU A 49 -8.48 -4.58 -15.38
C GLU A 49 -9.11 -3.44 -14.57
N ALA A 50 -8.45 -3.00 -13.50
CA ALA A 50 -8.99 -2.02 -12.57
C ALA A 50 -8.78 -0.57 -13.00
N VAL A 51 -7.81 -0.31 -13.89
CA VAL A 51 -7.36 1.03 -14.28
C VAL A 51 -7.81 1.40 -15.70
N TRP A 52 -8.51 2.51 -15.80
CA TRP A 52 -9.11 3.04 -17.03
C TRP A 52 -8.81 4.53 -17.17
N ILE A 53 -8.90 5.02 -18.40
CA ILE A 53 -8.71 6.42 -18.75
C ILE A 53 -10.00 6.95 -19.33
N MET A 54 -10.54 8.00 -18.70
CA MET A 54 -11.69 8.73 -19.23
C MET A 54 -11.26 9.61 -20.41
N ASN A 55 -12.11 9.77 -21.43
CA ASN A 55 -11.81 10.72 -22.51
C ASN A 55 -11.73 12.16 -21.98
N THR A 56 -12.64 12.53 -21.07
CA THR A 56 -12.63 13.79 -20.34
C THR A 56 -12.76 13.56 -18.83
N LYS A 57 -12.24 14.48 -17.99
CA LYS A 57 -12.12 14.31 -16.52
C LYS A 57 -13.43 14.03 -15.73
N ARG A 58 -14.59 14.11 -16.38
CA ARG A 58 -15.91 13.95 -15.75
C ARG A 58 -16.84 13.09 -16.59
N ASP A 59 -16.28 12.25 -17.44
CA ASP A 59 -17.04 11.36 -18.31
C ASP A 59 -16.72 9.90 -17.99
N PRO A 60 -17.39 9.31 -16.99
CA PRO A 60 -17.22 7.91 -16.65
C PRO A 60 -17.86 6.95 -17.66
N SER A 61 -18.56 7.47 -18.69
CA SER A 61 -19.19 6.64 -19.73
C SER A 61 -18.25 6.31 -20.89
N SER A 62 -17.15 7.04 -21.03
CA SER A 62 -16.14 6.83 -22.06
C SER A 62 -14.84 6.38 -21.39
N LEU A 63 -14.63 5.06 -21.31
CA LEU A 63 -13.48 4.44 -20.67
C LEU A 63 -12.61 3.69 -21.69
N GLU A 64 -11.32 3.99 -21.67
CA GLU A 64 -10.29 3.24 -22.40
C GLU A 64 -9.40 2.50 -21.40
N PRO A 65 -9.01 1.24 -21.66
CA PRO A 65 -8.15 0.49 -20.74
C PRO A 65 -6.76 1.14 -20.64
N TYR A 66 -6.22 1.21 -19.43
CA TYR A 66 -4.88 1.78 -19.22
C TYR A 66 -3.76 0.92 -19.85
N SER A 67 -3.96 -0.40 -19.87
CA SER A 67 -3.07 -1.37 -20.49
C SER A 67 -3.86 -2.46 -21.18
N GLN A 68 -3.42 -2.90 -22.35
CA GLN A 68 -4.00 -4.03 -23.07
C GLN A 68 -2.88 -4.93 -23.61
N GLY A 69 -2.63 -6.05 -22.92
CA GLY A 69 -1.47 -6.88 -23.17
C GLY A 69 -0.17 -6.09 -22.99
N ASP A 70 0.69 -6.10 -24.02
CA ASP A 70 1.95 -5.35 -24.02
C ASP A 70 1.81 -3.87 -24.43
N THR A 71 0.58 -3.42 -24.73
CA THR A 71 0.32 -2.06 -25.19
C THR A 71 -0.15 -1.19 -24.03
N TRP A 72 0.58 -0.10 -23.78
CA TRP A 72 0.26 0.90 -22.76
C TRP A 72 -0.47 2.09 -23.36
N HIS A 73 -1.47 2.61 -22.66
CA HIS A 73 -2.15 3.84 -23.05
C HIS A 73 -1.13 5.01 -23.09
N PRO A 74 -1.24 5.99 -24.03
CA PRO A 74 -0.31 7.14 -24.11
C PRO A 74 -0.15 7.92 -22.80
N PHE A 75 -1.18 7.90 -21.96
CA PHE A 75 -1.17 8.46 -20.59
C PHE A 75 -0.02 7.92 -19.72
N SER A 76 0.45 6.69 -19.93
CA SER A 76 1.58 6.09 -19.18
C SER A 76 2.86 6.92 -19.20
N ARG A 77 3.03 7.80 -20.21
CA ARG A 77 4.18 8.68 -20.38
C ARG A 77 3.92 10.12 -19.94
N ALA A 78 2.68 10.45 -19.57
CA ALA A 78 2.31 11.77 -19.12
C ALA A 78 2.72 11.99 -17.64
N PRO A 79 3.11 13.22 -17.25
CA PRO A 79 3.36 13.52 -15.85
C PRO A 79 2.06 13.39 -15.06
N LEU A 80 2.12 12.76 -13.88
CA LEU A 80 0.98 12.67 -12.97
C LEU A 80 0.66 14.02 -12.30
N THR A 81 1.67 14.85 -12.09
CA THR A 81 1.55 16.11 -11.37
C THR A 81 2.16 17.29 -12.12
N GLU A 82 1.67 18.48 -11.81
CA GLU A 82 2.24 19.76 -12.22
C GLU A 82 2.57 20.61 -10.97
N PRO A 83 3.85 20.96 -10.74
CA PRO A 83 5.03 20.53 -11.49
C PRO A 83 5.34 19.03 -11.30
N LYS A 84 6.15 18.46 -12.21
CA LYS A 84 6.63 17.08 -12.11
C LYS A 84 7.47 16.91 -10.84
N VAL A 85 7.23 15.81 -10.12
CA VAL A 85 8.02 15.44 -8.94
C VAL A 85 8.93 14.24 -9.24
N SER A 86 10.08 14.18 -8.58
CA SER A 86 11.00 13.04 -8.67
C SER A 86 10.66 11.89 -7.73
N SER A 87 9.99 12.20 -6.62
CA SER A 87 9.68 11.21 -5.58
C SER A 87 8.45 11.63 -4.77
N ILE A 88 7.68 10.62 -4.37
CA ILE A 88 6.57 10.72 -3.43
C ILE A 88 6.85 9.70 -2.33
N THR A 89 6.83 10.13 -1.07
CA THR A 89 6.98 9.24 0.09
C THR A 89 5.64 9.18 0.79
N VAL A 90 5.00 8.02 0.75
CA VAL A 90 3.76 7.76 1.50
C VAL A 90 4.15 7.12 2.82
N ARG A 91 3.65 7.68 3.93
CA ARG A 91 3.77 7.09 5.27
C ARG A 91 2.35 6.82 5.77
N THR A 92 2.08 5.60 6.20
CA THR A 92 0.83 5.21 6.86
C THR A 92 1.12 5.04 8.33
N ASN A 93 0.65 5.96 9.17
CA ASN A 93 0.86 5.88 10.61
C ASN A 93 0.24 4.60 11.18
N GLU A 94 -0.87 4.15 10.60
CA GLU A 94 -1.60 2.95 11.00
C GLU A 94 -0.74 1.69 10.88
N LEU A 95 0.08 1.58 9.82
CA LEU A 95 1.01 0.44 9.68
C LEU A 95 2.21 0.58 10.62
N HIS A 96 2.65 1.81 10.89
CA HIS A 96 3.77 2.05 11.79
C HIS A 96 3.40 1.79 13.26
N GLU A 97 2.18 2.15 13.63
CA GLU A 97 1.61 1.98 14.97
C GLU A 97 0.91 0.63 15.12
N TRP A 98 0.76 -0.15 14.05
CA TRP A 98 0.07 -1.45 14.06
C TRP A 98 0.66 -2.38 15.11
N ASP A 99 1.98 -2.46 15.19
CA ASP A 99 2.66 -3.39 16.10
C ASP A 99 2.42 -3.01 17.56
N ASP A 100 2.62 -1.73 17.89
CA ASP A 100 2.35 -1.20 19.24
C ASP A 100 0.87 -1.31 19.62
N MET A 101 -0.04 -1.01 18.69
CA MET A 101 -1.47 -1.14 18.89
C MET A 101 -1.87 -2.60 19.10
N CYS A 102 -1.40 -3.51 18.25
CA CYS A 102 -1.66 -4.94 18.33
C CYS A 102 -1.15 -5.49 19.68
N PHE A 103 0.10 -5.17 20.04
CA PHE A 103 0.69 -5.57 21.31
C PHE A 103 -0.11 -5.04 22.50
N ARG A 104 -0.46 -3.75 22.52
CA ARG A 104 -1.25 -3.16 23.62
C ARG A 104 -2.63 -3.79 23.76
N THR A 105 -3.31 -4.04 22.65
CA THR A 105 -4.64 -4.65 22.65
C THR A 105 -4.58 -6.11 23.11
N HIS A 106 -3.58 -6.89 22.72
CA HIS A 106 -3.53 -8.33 22.99
C HIS A 106 -2.68 -8.71 24.21
N ARG A 107 -1.95 -7.77 24.82
CA ARG A 107 -1.12 -8.02 26.01
C ARG A 107 -1.92 -8.60 27.18
N GLU A 108 -3.16 -8.16 27.37
CA GLU A 108 -4.04 -8.60 28.45
C GLU A 108 -4.88 -9.83 28.06
N HIS A 109 -4.82 -10.24 26.79
CA HIS A 109 -5.40 -11.46 26.25
C HIS A 109 -4.34 -12.57 26.10
N ARG A 110 -3.26 -12.51 26.90
CA ARG A 110 -2.31 -13.61 27.01
C ARG A 110 -3.07 -14.85 27.47
N ASP A 111 -2.77 -16.00 26.88
CA ASP A 111 -3.33 -17.27 27.34
C ASP A 111 -3.20 -17.34 28.86
N PRO A 112 -4.27 -17.75 29.57
CA PRO A 112 -4.20 -17.91 31.02
C PRO A 112 -2.98 -18.77 31.33
N SER A 113 -2.15 -18.31 32.26
CA SER A 113 -1.01 -19.10 32.72
C SER A 113 -1.54 -20.47 33.13
N CYS A 114 -0.93 -21.53 32.61
CA CYS A 114 -1.23 -22.91 32.96
C CYS A 114 -1.04 -23.21 34.47
N ASP A 115 -0.61 -22.20 35.25
CA ASP A 115 -0.34 -22.26 36.68
C ASP A 115 -1.55 -21.83 37.54
N ASP A 116 -2.67 -21.41 36.94
CA ASP A 116 -3.92 -21.22 37.67
C ASP A 116 -4.57 -22.60 37.88
N GLU A 117 -4.21 -23.24 38.99
CA GLU A 117 -4.79 -24.50 39.48
C GLU A 117 -6.23 -24.31 39.99
N ASP A 118 -7.08 -23.67 39.18
CA ASP A 118 -8.52 -23.66 39.34
C ASP A 118 -9.11 -24.68 38.35
N GLU A 119 -9.26 -25.91 38.83
CA GLU A 119 -9.87 -27.10 38.20
C GLU A 119 -11.35 -26.90 37.78
N SER A 120 -11.77 -25.67 37.44
CA SER A 120 -13.18 -25.36 37.15
C SER A 120 -13.46 -24.82 35.76
N LEU A 121 -12.50 -24.30 34.98
CA LEU A 121 -12.77 -23.87 33.61
C LEU A 121 -11.51 -23.95 32.75
N PHE A 122 -11.15 -25.17 32.33
CA PHE A 122 -10.64 -25.31 30.97
C PHE A 122 -11.67 -24.62 30.07
N ALA A 123 -11.37 -23.41 29.61
CA ALA A 123 -11.95 -22.89 28.38
C ALA A 123 -11.45 -23.82 27.28
N LEU A 124 -12.08 -24.99 27.20
CA LEU A 124 -11.96 -25.96 26.15
C LEU A 124 -12.49 -25.23 24.92
N TRP A 125 -11.61 -24.52 24.23
CA TRP A 125 -11.74 -24.38 22.79
C TRP A 125 -12.01 -25.81 22.32
N GLY A 126 -13.28 -26.05 21.94
CA GLY A 126 -13.80 -27.41 21.78
C GLY A 126 -12.85 -28.24 20.94
N ASP A 127 -12.81 -29.55 21.20
CA ASP A 127 -11.97 -30.51 20.46
C ASP A 127 -11.80 -30.03 19.02
N LEU A 128 -10.55 -29.73 18.63
CA LEU A 128 -10.23 -29.45 17.25
C LEU A 128 -10.37 -30.78 16.51
N LEU A 129 -11.61 -31.18 16.25
CA LEU A 129 -11.99 -32.44 15.61
C LEU A 129 -11.43 -32.57 14.17
N CYS A 130 -10.72 -31.54 13.70
CA CYS A 130 -10.01 -31.47 12.43
C CYS A 130 -8.49 -31.36 12.56
N TYR A 131 -7.91 -31.36 13.77
CA TYR A 131 -6.46 -31.46 13.95
C TYR A 131 -6.07 -32.93 13.96
N ASP A 132 -5.45 -33.38 12.87
CA ASP A 132 -4.80 -34.69 12.79
C ASP A 132 -3.31 -34.51 13.08
N PRO A 133 -2.82 -34.88 14.28
CA PRO A 133 -1.40 -34.73 14.63
C PRO A 133 -0.48 -35.65 13.81
N GLU A 134 -1.03 -36.61 13.08
CA GLU A 134 -0.26 -37.51 12.20
C GLU A 134 -0.08 -36.93 10.79
N GLU A 135 -0.87 -35.92 10.39
CA GLU A 135 -0.69 -35.17 9.14
C GLU A 135 0.24 -33.95 9.29
N ASP A 136 0.61 -33.59 10.52
CA ASP A 136 1.56 -32.51 10.78
C ASP A 136 3.00 -33.01 10.52
N GLU A 137 3.54 -32.67 9.35
CA GLU A 137 4.92 -33.02 8.96
C GLU A 137 5.99 -32.35 9.84
N GLU A 138 5.59 -31.38 10.67
CA GLU A 138 6.41 -30.76 11.69
C GLU A 138 6.02 -31.39 13.04
N GLY A 139 6.65 -32.51 13.39
CA GLY A 139 6.37 -33.25 14.63
C GLY A 139 6.35 -32.35 15.88
N ALA A 140 5.86 -32.90 17.01
CA ALA A 140 5.47 -32.24 18.28
C ALA A 140 6.45 -31.22 18.96
N THR A 141 7.47 -30.72 18.28
CA THR A 141 8.08 -29.43 18.54
C THR A 141 7.12 -28.31 18.14
N HIS A 142 6.16 -28.01 19.03
CA HIS A 142 5.56 -26.68 19.05
C HIS A 142 6.69 -25.67 19.10
N LEU A 143 6.86 -24.90 18.01
CA LEU A 143 7.85 -23.84 17.88
C LEU A 143 7.51 -22.64 18.78
N LEU A 144 7.48 -22.85 20.11
CA LEU A 144 7.62 -21.82 21.14
C LEU A 144 8.14 -22.50 22.42
N GLY A 145 9.36 -23.04 22.38
CA GLY A 145 9.91 -23.72 23.56
C GLY A 145 11.33 -24.26 23.49
N GLU A 146 12.26 -23.67 22.74
CA GLU A 146 13.68 -24.03 22.87
C GLU A 146 14.47 -22.98 23.65
N ALA A 147 14.53 -23.25 24.94
CA ALA A 147 15.58 -22.94 25.90
C ALA A 147 16.82 -22.22 25.32
N TRP A 148 16.94 -20.93 25.64
CA TRP A 148 18.24 -20.33 25.94
C TRP A 148 18.30 -20.05 27.43
N CYS A 149 18.70 -21.06 28.19
CA CYS A 149 19.33 -20.92 29.50
C CYS A 149 20.17 -22.19 29.76
N THR A 150 21.47 -22.12 29.49
CA THR A 150 22.48 -23.01 30.07
C THR A 150 23.28 -22.23 31.11
N PRO A 151 24.05 -22.90 31.96
CA PRO A 151 23.67 -23.77 33.08
C PRO A 151 23.91 -23.05 34.42
N GLY A 152 23.33 -23.58 35.49
CA GLY A 152 23.59 -23.10 36.84
C GLY A 152 24.92 -23.58 37.43
N SER A 153 25.49 -22.69 38.25
CA SER A 153 26.52 -22.84 39.30
C SER A 153 27.98 -23.01 38.90
#